data_AF-A0A976HRH8-F1
#
_entry.id   AF-A0A976HRH8-F1
#
_cell.length_a   1.000
_cell.length_b   1.000
_cell.length_c   1.000
_cell.angle_alpha   90.00
_cell.angle_beta   90.00
_cell.angle_gamma   90.00
#
_symmetry.space_group_name_H-M   'P 1'
#
loop_
_entity.id
_entity.type
_entity.pdbx_description
1 polymer ?
#
loop_
_entity_poly.entity_id
_entity_poly.type
_entity_poly.pdbx_seq_one_letter_code
_entity_poly.pdbx_strand_id
1 'polypeptide(L)'
;MEKIFSEWLDKNKLRQQEAAEELGVCQTTIHNWRSGKTKPRLKYMAIIARLCKVDIGKLMPEDMQVEISAPSIQEDALKINALELYQQLFELKDNLLKSKDELIASQKKAYEALKKENQALKARLAVF
;
A
#
# COMPACT_ATOMS: atom_id res chain seq x y z
N MET A 1 -19.20 -17.46 -0.59
CA MET A 1 -17.95 -17.34 -1.39
C MET A 1 -18.11 -17.90 -2.81
N GLU A 2 -18.52 -19.16 -2.96
CA GLU A 2 -18.68 -19.87 -4.24
C GLU A 2 -19.48 -19.10 -5.30
N LYS A 3 -20.59 -18.49 -4.87
CA LYS A 3 -21.47 -17.69 -5.72
C LYS A 3 -20.80 -16.40 -6.22
N ILE A 4 -20.18 -15.63 -5.31
CA ILE A 4 -19.54 -14.35 -5.64
C ILE A 4 -18.37 -14.53 -6.62
N PHE A 5 -17.54 -15.55 -6.40
CA PHE A 5 -16.40 -15.81 -7.27
C PHE A 5 -16.83 -16.36 -8.63
N SER A 6 -17.85 -17.23 -8.67
CA SER A 6 -18.41 -17.73 -9.93
C SER A 6 -19.06 -16.61 -10.75
N GLU A 7 -19.86 -15.75 -10.12
CA GLU A 7 -20.49 -14.59 -10.75
C GLU A 7 -19.44 -13.64 -11.34
N TRP A 8 -18.32 -13.43 -10.66
CA TRP A 8 -17.23 -12.61 -11.18
C TRP A 8 -16.57 -13.22 -12.42
N LEU A 9 -16.31 -14.53 -12.41
CA LEU A 9 -15.74 -15.22 -13.58
C LEU A 9 -16.66 -15.13 -14.80
N ASP A 10 -17.95 -15.36 -14.58
CA ASP A 10 -18.95 -15.35 -15.65
C ASP A 10 -19.13 -13.92 -16.20
N LYS A 11 -19.11 -12.89 -15.33
CA LYS A 11 -19.17 -11.48 -15.72
C LYS A 11 -17.97 -11.04 -16.56
N ASN A 12 -16.78 -11.51 -16.22
CA ASN A 12 -15.54 -11.16 -16.93
C ASN A 12 -15.27 -12.09 -18.14
N LYS A 13 -16.15 -13.06 -18.42
CA LYS A 13 -16.00 -14.07 -19.48
C LYS A 13 -14.66 -14.83 -19.40
N LEU A 14 -14.14 -14.99 -18.18
CA LEU A 14 -12.86 -15.67 -17.93
C LEU A 14 -13.08 -17.18 -17.88
N ARG A 15 -12.23 -17.92 -18.59
CA ARG A 15 -12.17 -19.37 -18.48
C ARG A 15 -11.55 -19.74 -17.14
N GLN A 16 -11.94 -20.90 -16.60
CA GLN A 16 -11.37 -21.41 -15.33
C GLN A 16 -9.85 -21.54 -15.40
N GLN A 17 -9.29 -21.80 -16.58
CA GLN A 17 -7.85 -21.89 -16.80
C GLN A 17 -7.16 -20.53 -16.72
N GLU A 18 -7.74 -19.49 -17.31
CA GLU A 18 -7.19 -18.11 -17.26
C GLU A 18 -7.18 -17.58 -15.82
N ALA A 19 -8.27 -17.81 -15.08
CA ALA A 19 -8.34 -17.46 -13.66
C ALA A 19 -7.34 -18.25 -12.80
N ALA A 20 -7.06 -19.49 -13.18
CA ALA A 20 -6.08 -20.32 -12.49
C ALA A 20 -4.65 -19.79 -12.71
N GLU A 21 -4.34 -19.35 -13.92
CA GLU A 21 -3.07 -18.70 -14.26
C GLU A 21 -2.90 -17.39 -13.49
N GLU A 22 -3.93 -16.54 -13.43
CA GLU A 22 -3.89 -15.27 -12.68
C GLU A 22 -3.72 -15.48 -11.17
N LEU A 23 -4.29 -16.56 -10.63
CA LEU A 23 -4.20 -16.91 -9.21
C LEU A 23 -2.99 -17.79 -8.87
N GLY A 24 -2.22 -18.24 -9.86
CA GLY A 24 -1.10 -19.16 -9.69
C GLY A 24 -1.50 -20.51 -9.08
N VAL A 25 -2.65 -21.04 -9.46
CA VAL A 25 -3.18 -22.34 -9.02
C VAL A 25 -3.54 -23.23 -10.20
N CYS A 26 -3.83 -24.51 -9.95
CA CYS A 26 -4.31 -25.39 -11.00
C CYS A 26 -5.79 -25.13 -11.31
N GLN A 27 -6.22 -25.37 -12.55
CA GLN A 27 -7.64 -25.26 -12.95
C GLN A 27 -8.56 -26.10 -12.05
N THR A 28 -8.13 -27.31 -11.67
CA THR A 28 -8.87 -28.19 -10.75
C THR A 28 -9.12 -27.53 -9.39
N THR A 29 -8.18 -26.69 -8.92
CA THR A 29 -8.33 -25.92 -7.68
C THR A 29 -9.46 -24.91 -7.81
N ILE A 30 -9.52 -24.17 -8.94
CA ILE A 30 -10.63 -23.24 -9.25
C ILE A 30 -11.96 -23.97 -9.33
N HIS A 31 -12.01 -25.12 -10.02
CA HIS A 31 -13.21 -25.96 -10.10
C HIS A 31 -13.70 -26.40 -8.71
N ASN A 32 -12.78 -26.86 -7.85
CA ASN A 32 -13.11 -27.29 -6.49
C ASN A 32 -13.56 -26.13 -5.60
N TRP A 33 -13.06 -24.90 -5.82
CA TRP A 33 -13.52 -23.71 -5.12
C TRP A 33 -14.89 -23.22 -5.59
N ARG A 34 -15.18 -23.31 -6.90
CA ARG A 34 -16.50 -22.95 -7.46
C ARG A 34 -17.61 -23.91 -7.04
N SER A 35 -17.28 -25.20 -6.90
CA SER A 35 -18.21 -26.26 -6.50
C SER A 35 -18.33 -26.45 -4.99
N GLY A 36 -17.63 -25.65 -4.19
CA GLY A 36 -17.65 -25.74 -2.74
C GLY A 36 -16.94 -26.95 -2.14
N LYS A 37 -16.36 -27.83 -2.97
CA LYS A 37 -15.62 -29.03 -2.52
C LYS A 37 -14.44 -28.69 -1.61
N THR A 38 -13.77 -27.57 -1.87
CA THR A 38 -12.67 -27.08 -1.04
C THR A 38 -12.75 -25.57 -0.88
N LYS A 39 -12.29 -25.04 0.25
CA LYS A 39 -12.23 -23.59 0.51
C LYS A 39 -10.81 -23.06 0.19
N PRO A 40 -10.67 -21.91 -0.50
CA PRO A 40 -9.38 -21.24 -0.69
C PRO A 40 -8.79 -20.84 0.65
N ARG A 41 -7.47 -20.89 0.79
CA ARG A 41 -6.79 -20.35 1.97
C ARG A 41 -6.91 -18.81 2.00
N LEU A 42 -6.73 -18.22 3.18
CA LEU A 42 -6.85 -16.76 3.39
C LEU A 42 -6.04 -15.94 2.37
N LYS A 43 -4.81 -16.38 2.04
CA LYS A 43 -3.98 -15.73 1.01
C LYS A 43 -4.67 -15.60 -0.34
N TYR A 44 -5.41 -16.63 -0.77
CA TYR A 44 -6.14 -16.64 -2.04
C TYR A 44 -7.47 -15.90 -1.91
N MET A 45 -8.14 -15.97 -0.76
CA MET A 45 -9.34 -15.16 -0.49
C MET A 45 -9.06 -13.67 -0.60
N ALA A 46 -7.92 -13.19 -0.09
CA ALA A 46 -7.53 -11.78 -0.19
C ALA A 46 -7.29 -11.34 -1.65
N ILE A 47 -6.70 -12.22 -2.47
CA ILE A 47 -6.48 -11.96 -3.89
C ILE A 47 -7.83 -11.93 -4.63
N ILE A 48 -8.69 -12.92 -4.37
CA ILE A 48 -10.04 -13.00 -4.95
C ILE A 48 -10.89 -11.79 -4.53
N ALA A 49 -10.83 -11.36 -3.26
CA ALA A 49 -11.54 -10.17 -2.77
C ALA A 49 -11.14 -8.92 -3.56
N ARG A 50 -9.84 -8.75 -3.81
CA ARG A 50 -9.29 -7.64 -4.59
C ARG A 50 -9.75 -7.68 -6.04
N LEU A 51 -9.71 -8.85 -6.69
CA LEU A 51 -10.17 -9.04 -8.06
C LEU A 51 -11.68 -8.78 -8.20
N CYS A 52 -12.46 -9.28 -7.25
CA CYS A 52 -13.91 -9.12 -7.21
C CYS A 52 -14.36 -7.74 -6.72
N LYS A 53 -13.46 -6.91 -6.19
CA LYS A 53 -13.76 -5.64 -5.50
C LYS A 53 -14.84 -5.77 -4.42
N VAL A 54 -14.77 -6.87 -3.66
CA VAL A 54 -15.68 -7.16 -2.55
C VAL A 54 -14.89 -7.18 -1.25
N ASP A 55 -15.57 -6.86 -0.14
CA ASP A 55 -15.00 -7.03 1.18
C ASP A 55 -14.72 -8.51 1.45
N ILE A 56 -13.55 -8.81 2.03
CA ILE A 56 -13.11 -10.18 2.30
C ILE A 56 -14.05 -10.91 3.26
N GLY A 57 -14.73 -10.19 4.15
CA GLY A 57 -15.73 -10.73 5.08
C GLY A 57 -16.90 -11.40 4.36
N LYS A 58 -17.29 -10.90 3.16
CA LYS A 58 -18.33 -11.54 2.33
C LYS A 58 -17.89 -12.86 1.69
N LEU A 59 -16.59 -13.11 1.64
CA LEU A 59 -16.00 -14.36 1.13
C LEU A 59 -15.64 -15.33 2.25
N MET A 60 -15.66 -14.89 3.52
CA MET A 60 -15.36 -15.76 4.64
C MET A 60 -16.55 -16.68 4.96
N PRO A 61 -16.29 -17.94 5.34
CA PRO A 61 -17.33 -18.84 5.83
C PRO A 61 -17.97 -18.34 7.13
N GLU A 62 -19.27 -18.59 7.32
CA GLU A 62 -20.00 -18.26 8.56
C GLU A 62 -19.36 -18.90 9.80
N ASP A 63 -18.78 -20.10 9.66
CA ASP A 63 -18.05 -20.82 10.71
C ASP A 63 -16.69 -20.21 11.10
N MET A 64 -16.21 -19.23 10.33
CA MET A 64 -15.00 -18.44 10.61
C MET A 64 -15.33 -16.96 10.86
N GLN A 65 -16.62 -16.61 10.93
CA GLN A 65 -17.02 -15.38 11.58
C GLN A 65 -16.67 -15.54 13.05
N VAL A 66 -15.44 -15.17 13.39
CA VAL A 66 -15.14 -14.76 14.75
C VAL A 66 -16.17 -13.67 14.99
N GLU A 67 -17.13 -13.92 15.88
CA GLU A 67 -17.68 -12.84 16.67
C GLU A 67 -16.46 -12.24 17.34
N ILE A 68 -15.85 -11.27 16.64
CA ILE A 68 -15.18 -10.21 17.32
C ILE A 68 -16.35 -9.54 18.03
N SER A 69 -16.78 -10.11 19.17
CA SER A 69 -17.16 -9.27 20.28
C SER A 69 -15.94 -8.39 20.42
N ALA A 70 -16.03 -7.21 19.79
CA ALA A 70 -15.03 -6.19 19.92
C ALA A 70 -14.66 -6.24 21.40
N PRO A 71 -13.40 -6.51 21.79
CA PRO A 71 -13.02 -6.31 23.17
C PRO A 71 -13.28 -4.84 23.37
N SER A 72 -14.47 -4.51 23.92
CA SER A 72 -15.24 -3.29 23.62
C SER A 72 -14.25 -2.22 23.25
N ILE A 73 -14.00 -2.04 21.93
CA ILE A 73 -13.00 -1.07 21.53
C ILE A 73 -13.68 0.20 21.93
N GLN A 74 -13.28 0.70 23.09
CA GLN A 74 -13.68 1.99 23.59
C GLN A 74 -13.23 2.91 22.46
N GLU A 75 -14.16 3.32 21.60
CA GLU A 75 -13.89 4.14 20.42
C GLU A 75 -13.16 5.43 20.83
N ASP A 76 -13.25 5.79 22.10
CA ASP A 76 -12.56 6.89 22.76
C ASP A 76 -11.04 6.62 22.95
N ALA A 77 -10.61 5.39 23.27
CA ALA A 77 -9.20 5.07 23.50
C ALA A 77 -8.36 5.05 22.20
N LEU A 78 -8.96 4.71 21.05
CA LEU A 78 -8.26 4.78 19.75
C LEU A 78 -8.14 6.22 19.22
N LYS A 79 -9.14 7.08 19.48
CA LYS A 79 -9.11 8.50 19.04
C LYS A 79 -8.06 9.31 19.82
N ILE A 80 -7.89 9.03 21.12
CA ILE A 80 -6.92 9.72 21.98
C ILE A 80 -5.47 9.45 21.52
N ASN A 81 -5.14 8.22 21.13
CA ASN A 81 -3.79 7.89 20.66
C ASN A 81 -3.51 8.38 19.22
N ALA A 82 -4.52 8.37 18.34
CA ALA A 82 -4.34 8.83 16.96
C ALA A 82 -4.04 10.33 16.87
N LEU A 83 -4.72 11.17 17.66
CA LEU A 83 -4.52 12.63 17.61
C LEU A 83 -3.12 13.04 18.08
N GLU A 84 -2.65 12.47 19.19
CA GLU A 84 -1.31 12.74 19.71
C GLU A 84 -0.23 12.32 18.70
N LEU A 85 -0.42 11.17 18.05
CA LEU A 85 0.50 10.70 17.01
C LEU A 85 0.52 11.64 15.79
N TYR A 86 -0.64 12.17 15.37
CA TYR A 86 -0.71 13.15 14.29
C TYR A 86 -0.03 14.48 14.65
N GLN A 87 -0.16 14.93 15.91
CA GLN A 87 0.53 16.13 16.40
C GLN A 87 2.05 15.95 16.37
N GLN A 88 2.55 14.83 16.88
CA GLN A 88 3.99 14.51 16.82
C GLN A 88 4.50 14.42 15.38
N LEU A 89 3.73 13.80 14.49
CA LEU A 89 4.06 13.70 13.07
C LEU A 89 4.15 15.09 12.42
N PHE A 90 3.24 16.00 12.78
CA PHE A 90 3.22 17.36 12.27
C PHE A 90 4.47 18.14 12.71
N GLU A 91 4.81 18.09 14.00
CA GLU A 91 6.00 18.75 14.54
C GLU A 91 7.29 18.22 13.91
N LEU A 92 7.40 16.90 13.74
CA LEU A 92 8.55 16.29 13.10
C LEU A 92 8.70 16.74 11.64
N LYS A 93 7.58 16.86 10.93
CA LYS A 93 7.55 17.32 9.53
C LYS A 93 8.00 18.78 9.41
N ASP A 94 7.57 19.65 10.31
CA ASP A 94 7.98 21.06 10.32
C ASP A 94 9.48 21.21 10.61
N ASN A 95 10.01 20.43 11.56
CA ASN A 95 11.44 20.43 11.86
C ASN A 95 12.27 19.91 10.68
N LEU A 96 11.80 18.85 10.02
CA LEU A 96 12.44 18.34 8.81
C LEU A 96 12.45 19.38 7.68
N LEU A 97 11.37 20.14 7.53
CA LEU A 97 11.28 21.19 6.52
C LEU A 97 12.30 22.31 6.79
N LYS A 98 12.40 22.76 8.04
CA LYS A 98 13.41 23.75 8.46
C LYS A 98 14.83 23.27 8.20
N SER A 99 15.16 22.03 8.63
CA SER A 99 16.48 21.45 8.39
C SER A 99 16.80 21.31 6.89
N LYS A 100 15.81 20.96 6.08
CA LYS A 100 15.95 20.90 4.62
C LYS A 100 16.25 22.27 4.02
N ASP A 101 15.57 23.31 4.47
CA ASP A 101 15.78 24.68 3.98
C ASP A 101 17.16 25.22 4.36
N GLU A 102 17.63 24.93 5.58
CA GLU A 102 19.01 25.23 6.02
C GLU A 102 20.05 24.52 5.15
N LEU A 103 19.83 23.24 4.84
CA LEU A 103 20.71 22.47 3.96
C LEU A 103 20.74 23.09 2.55
N ILE A 104 19.58 23.46 2.00
CA ILE A 104 19.50 24.13 0.69
C ILE A 104 20.25 25.47 0.72
N ALA A 105 20.11 26.26 1.78
CA ALA A 105 20.80 27.53 1.93
C ALA A 105 22.33 27.37 1.97
N SER A 106 22.82 26.39 2.74
CA SER A 106 24.25 26.09 2.83
C SER A 106 24.82 25.58 1.50
N GLN A 107 24.09 24.70 0.80
CA GLN A 107 24.48 24.21 -0.53
C GLN A 107 24.52 25.34 -1.56
N LYS A 108 23.51 26.22 -1.58
CA LYS A 108 23.50 27.39 -2.48
C LYS A 108 24.70 28.30 -2.23
N LYS A 109 25.02 28.57 -0.96
CA LYS A 109 26.19 29.38 -0.59
C LYS A 109 27.50 28.76 -1.06
N ALA A 110 27.66 27.44 -0.88
CA ALA A 110 28.83 26.71 -1.35
C ALA A 110 28.95 26.74 -2.89
N TYR A 111 27.85 26.56 -3.61
CA TYR A 111 27.81 26.64 -5.06
C TYR A 111 28.20 28.03 -5.57
N GLU A 112 27.70 29.10 -4.95
CA GLU A 112 28.06 30.47 -5.33
C GLU A 112 29.54 30.77 -5.08
N ALA A 113 30.10 30.33 -3.95
CA ALA A 113 31.52 30.50 -3.65
C ALA A 113 32.40 29.78 -4.69
N LEU A 114 32.09 28.51 -4.98
CA LEU A 114 32.81 27.70 -5.96
C LEU A 114 32.67 28.27 -7.38
N LYS A 115 31.51 28.83 -7.71
CA LYS A 115 31.28 29.51 -8.99
C LYS A 115 32.15 30.77 -9.13
N LYS A 116 32.24 31.59 -8.07
CA LYS A 116 33.12 32.78 -8.06
C LYS A 116 34.59 32.40 -8.21
N GLU A 117 35.03 31.36 -7.51
CA GLU A 117 36.40 30.86 -7.62
C GLU A 117 36.73 30.36 -9.04
N ASN A 118 35.82 29.58 -9.64
CA ASN A 118 35.96 29.15 -11.03
C ASN A 118 36.02 30.33 -12.01
N GLN A 119 35.23 31.38 -11.80
CA GLN A 119 35.28 32.58 -12.63
C GLN A 119 36.63 33.31 -12.47
N ALA A 120 37.13 33.43 -11.24
CA ALA A 120 38.43 34.07 -10.97
C ALA A 120 39.59 33.29 -11.60
N LEU A 121 39.57 31.95 -11.50
CA LEU A 121 40.57 31.08 -12.14
C LEU A 121 40.53 31.20 -13.66
N LYS A 122 39.33 31.19 -14.27
CA LYS A 122 39.17 31.39 -15.72
C LYS A 122 39.68 32.76 -16.15
N ALA A 123 39.39 33.83 -15.41
CA ALA A 123 39.90 35.16 -15.72
C ALA A 123 41.43 35.23 -15.61
N ARG A 124 42.03 34.56 -14.62
CA ARG A 124 43.49 34.51 -14.45
C ARG A 124 44.20 33.72 -15.56
N LEU A 125 43.57 32.66 -16.06
CA LEU A 125 44.07 31.88 -17.20
C LEU A 125 43.93 32.62 -18.54
N ALA A 126 42.96 33.53 -18.67
CA ALA A 126 42.74 34.32 -19.90
C ALA A 126 43.68 35.52 -20.06
N VAL A 127 44.53 35.80 -19.07
CA VAL A 127 45.49 36.93 -19.06
C VAL A 127 46.93 36.47 -19.42
N PHE A 128 47.15 35.16 -19.59
CA PHE A 128 48.36 34.57 -20.16
C PHE A 128 48.12 34.18 -21.63
#